data_AF-A0A434GCB8-F1
#
_entry.id   AF-A0A434GCB8-F1
#
_cell.length_a   1.000
_cell.length_b   1.000
_cell.length_c   1.000
_cell.angle_alpha   90.00
_cell.angle_beta   90.00
_cell.angle_gamma   90.00
#
_symmetry.space_group_name_H-M   'P 1'
#
loop_
_entity.id
_entity.type
_entity.pdbx_description
1 polymer ?
#
loop_
_entity_poly.entity_id
_entity_poly.type
_entity_poly.pdbx_seq_one_letter_code
_entity_poly.pdbx_strand_id
1 'polypeptide(L)'
;MNDNEADERVAFALGITVEELAELDWDITDNSSDDGLLYSYIVTVQPDGPPHIVDKIDGLDPATLSVHIDANVFDEPDGPEEE
;
A
#
# COMPACT_ATOMS: atom_id res chain seq x y z
N MET A 1 13.34 4.56 9.11
CA MET A 1 12.49 5.77 9.04
C MET A 1 11.54 5.44 7.92
N ASN A 2 10.29 5.11 8.21
CA ASN A 2 9.31 4.87 7.16
C ASN A 2 9.17 6.18 6.38
N ASP A 3 9.37 6.12 5.07
CA ASP A 3 9.17 7.24 4.18
C ASP A 3 7.69 7.63 4.28
N ASN A 4 7.43 8.76 4.95
CA ASN A 4 6.09 9.28 5.26
C ASN A 4 5.16 9.31 4.03
N GLU A 5 5.74 9.47 2.83
CA GLU A 5 5.02 9.46 1.56
C GLU A 5 4.43 8.10 1.20
N ALA A 6 5.12 7.00 1.55
CA ALA A 6 4.58 5.66 1.33
C ALA A 6 3.40 5.40 2.27
N ASP A 7 3.54 5.79 3.54
CA ASP A 7 2.50 5.66 4.56
C ASP A 7 1.24 6.46 4.16
N GLU A 8 1.41 7.69 3.66
CA GLU A 8 0.33 8.54 3.18
C GLU A 8 -0.40 7.95 1.97
N ARG A 9 0.35 7.44 0.99
CA ARG A 9 -0.23 6.81 -0.22
C ARG A 9 -0.96 5.52 0.13
N VAL A 10 -0.39 4.71 1.00
CA VAL A 10 -0.99 3.46 1.46
C VAL A 10 -2.25 3.77 2.27
N ALA A 11 -2.21 4.67 3.26
CA ALA A 11 -3.39 5.07 4.02
C ALA A 11 -4.50 5.61 3.10
N PHE A 12 -4.15 6.46 2.12
CA PHE A 12 -5.10 6.99 1.15
C PHE A 12 -5.71 5.90 0.27
N ALA A 13 -4.90 4.97 -0.24
CA ALA A 13 -5.36 3.84 -1.05
C ALA A 13 -6.29 2.91 -0.26
N LEU A 14 -5.99 2.72 1.02
CA LEU A 14 -6.77 1.93 1.96
C LEU A 14 -8.03 2.68 2.45
N GLY A 15 -8.17 3.98 2.18
CA GLY A 15 -9.31 4.78 2.66
C GLY A 15 -9.31 5.06 4.17
N ILE A 16 -8.16 4.88 4.83
CA ILE A 16 -7.95 5.16 6.25
C ILE A 16 -7.00 6.35 6.44
N THR A 17 -6.84 6.80 7.68
CA THR A 17 -5.86 7.84 8.00
C THR A 17 -4.47 7.25 8.27
N VAL A 18 -3.41 8.04 8.09
CA VAL A 18 -2.03 7.63 8.43
C VAL A 18 -1.90 7.31 9.92
N GLU A 19 -2.66 8.00 10.77
CA GLU A 19 -2.72 7.72 12.21
C GLU A 19 -3.29 6.31 12.47
N GLU A 20 -4.40 5.98 11.82
CA GLU A 20 -5.01 4.64 11.88
C GLU A 20 -4.09 3.56 11.30
N LEU A 21 -3.40 3.86 10.20
CA LEU A 21 -2.40 3.00 9.60
C LEU A 21 -1.20 2.78 10.55
N ALA A 22 -0.77 3.81 11.28
CA ALA A 22 0.33 3.72 12.24
C ALA A 22 -0.05 2.96 13.52
N GLU A 23 -1.35 2.86 13.83
CA GLU A 23 -1.87 1.96 14.87
C GLU A 23 -1.94 0.49 14.40
N LEU A 24 -1.83 0.25 13.09
CA LEU A 24 -1.76 -1.06 12.48
C LEU A 24 -0.31 -1.46 12.20
N ASP A 25 -0.03 -2.76 12.33
CA ASP A 25 1.22 -3.32 11.82
C ASP A 25 0.98 -3.73 10.36
N TRP A 26 1.68 -3.10 9.43
CA TRP A 26 1.59 -3.37 8.00
C TRP A 26 2.98 -3.41 7.40
N ASP A 27 3.12 -4.18 6.32
CA ASP A 27 4.38 -4.40 5.62
C ASP A 27 4.19 -4.16 4.12
N ILE A 28 5.13 -3.46 3.49
CA ILE A 28 5.16 -3.29 2.05
C ILE A 28 6.23 -4.20 1.45
N THR A 29 5.78 -5.13 0.62
CA THR A 29 6.66 -5.99 -0.15
C THR A 29 6.74 -5.49 -1.59
N ASP A 30 7.95 -5.17 -2.04
CA ASP A 30 8.18 -4.88 -3.45
C ASP A 30 8.06 -6.16 -4.28
N ASN A 31 7.19 -6.14 -5.29
CA ASN A 31 7.17 -7.16 -6.32
C ASN A 31 8.09 -6.69 -7.46
N SER A 32 9.39 -6.72 -7.17
CA SER A 32 10.44 -6.47 -8.15
C SER A 32 10.89 -7.79 -8.78
N SER A 33 11.11 -7.78 -10.10
CA SER A 33 11.77 -8.91 -10.78
C SER A 33 13.30 -8.81 -10.64
N ASP A 34 13.98 -9.92 -10.88
CA ASP A 34 15.46 -10.01 -10.91
C ASP A 34 16.13 -9.00 -11.89
N ASP A 35 15.36 -8.48 -12.85
CA ASP A 35 15.77 -7.45 -13.80
C ASP A 35 15.83 -6.02 -13.20
N GLY A 36 15.40 -5.84 -11.94
CA GLY A 36 15.35 -4.55 -11.26
C GLY A 36 14.12 -3.70 -11.59
N LEU A 37 13.18 -4.24 -12.38
CA LEU A 37 11.90 -3.60 -12.66
C LEU A 37 10.88 -3.97 -11.58
N LEU A 38 10.32 -2.93 -10.97
CA LEU A 38 9.22 -3.03 -10.03
C LEU A 38 7.90 -3.09 -10.80
N TYR A 39 7.15 -4.19 -10.63
CA TYR A 39 5.83 -4.34 -11.26
C TYR A 39 4.72 -3.77 -10.37
N SER A 40 4.77 -4.07 -9.08
CA SER A 40 3.74 -3.68 -8.13
C SER A 40 4.26 -3.75 -6.69
N TYR A 41 3.58 -3.09 -5.78
CA TYR A 41 3.75 -3.24 -4.34
C TYR A 41 2.61 -4.07 -3.76
N ILE A 42 2.95 -4.95 -2.83
CA ILE A 42 1.98 -5.73 -2.07
C ILE A 42 2.05 -5.23 -0.64
N VAL A 43 0.98 -4.56 -0.22
CA VAL A 43 0.81 -4.11 1.16
C VAL A 43 0.11 -5.20 1.94
N THR A 44 0.73 -5.76 2.97
CA THR A 44 0.13 -6.78 3.84
C THR A 44 -0.12 -6.19 5.21
N VAL A 45 -1.37 -6.20 5.65
CA VAL A 45 -1.80 -5.71 6.97
C VAL A 45 -1.89 -6.89 7.93
N GLN A 46 -1.35 -6.73 9.14
CA GLN A 46 -1.46 -7.76 10.16
C GLN A 46 -2.85 -7.78 10.82
N PRO A 47 -3.41 -8.98 11.10
CA PRO A 47 -4.68 -9.13 11.82
C PRO A 47 -4.61 -8.77 13.30
N ASP A 48 -3.42 -8.50 13.85
CA ASP A 48 -3.27 -8.08 15.26
C ASP A 48 -3.79 -6.65 15.50
N GLY A 49 -4.04 -5.93 14.41
CA GLY A 49 -4.62 -4.61 14.43
C GLY A 49 -6.08 -4.54 14.89
N PRO A 50 -6.55 -3.36 15.34
CA PRO A 50 -7.96 -3.12 15.59
C PRO A 50 -8.85 -3.47 14.37
N PRO A 51 -9.79 -4.42 14.49
CA PRO A 51 -10.62 -4.85 13.37
C PRO A 51 -11.53 -3.74 12.84
N HIS A 52 -11.77 -2.69 13.63
CA HIS A 52 -12.56 -1.53 13.20
C HIS A 52 -11.83 -0.65 12.18
N ILE A 53 -10.49 -0.72 12.10
CA ILE A 53 -9.72 -0.04 11.06
C ILE A 53 -9.64 -0.94 9.84
N VAL A 54 -9.35 -2.23 10.02
CA VAL A 54 -9.29 -3.23 8.94
C VAL A 54 -10.60 -3.30 8.15
N ASP A 55 -11.75 -3.19 8.83
CA ASP A 55 -13.09 -3.18 8.20
C ASP A 55 -13.37 -1.91 7.39
N LYS A 56 -12.66 -0.80 7.65
CA LYS A 56 -12.72 0.42 6.83
C LYS A 56 -11.88 0.33 5.57
N ILE A 57 -10.96 -0.63 5.49
CA ILE A 57 -10.01 -0.68 4.39
C ILE A 57 -10.73 -1.02 3.10
N ASP A 58 -10.71 -0.09 2.15
CA ASP A 58 -11.26 -0.30 0.81
C ASP A 58 -10.25 -1.09 -0.04
N GLY A 59 -10.69 -2.17 -0.68
CA GLY A 59 -9.83 -3.02 -1.51
C GLY A 59 -8.95 -4.02 -0.75
N LEU A 60 -9.11 -4.18 0.57
CA LEU A 60 -8.44 -5.23 1.34
C LEU A 60 -8.98 -6.61 0.98
N ASP A 61 -8.11 -7.54 0.62
CA ASP A 61 -8.49 -8.94 0.53
C ASP A 61 -8.71 -9.51 1.94
N PRO A 62 -9.92 -9.91 2.35
CA PRO A 62 -10.17 -10.42 3.69
C PRO A 62 -9.54 -11.80 3.94
N ALA A 63 -9.11 -12.49 2.88
CA ALA A 63 -8.47 -13.80 2.97
C ALA A 63 -6.97 -13.70 3.31
N THR A 64 -6.28 -12.68 2.81
CA THR A 64 -4.83 -12.49 2.93
C THR A 64 -4.45 -11.19 3.63
N LEU A 65 -5.43 -10.33 3.92
CA LEU A 65 -5.28 -8.98 4.47
C LEU A 65 -4.26 -8.15 3.67
N SER A 66 -4.26 -8.33 2.35
CA SER A 66 -3.28 -7.72 1.46
C SER A 66 -3.95 -6.84 0.42
N VAL A 67 -3.31 -5.73 0.06
CA VAL A 67 -3.70 -4.84 -1.04
C VAL A 67 -2.60 -4.82 -2.08
N HIS A 68 -2.98 -5.06 -3.33
CA HIS A 68 -2.09 -4.86 -4.48
C HIS A 68 -2.18 -3.41 -4.92
N ILE A 69 -1.04 -2.73 -4.89
CA ILE A 69 -0.89 -1.38 -5.38
C ILE A 69 0.06 -1.42 -6.57
N ASP A 70 -0.40 -0.98 -7.74
CA ASP A 70 0.48 -0.82 -8.89
C ASP A 70 1.63 0.14 -8.58
N ALA A 71 2.83 -0.14 -9.11
CA ALA A 71 4.00 0.71 -8.90
C ALA A 71 3.75 2.17 -9.34
N ASN A 72 2.88 2.36 -10.33
CA ASN A 72 2.45 3.64 -10.89
C ASN A 72 1.63 4.51 -9.91
N VAL A 73 1.20 3.98 -8.76
CA VAL A 73 0.61 4.79 -7.67
C VAL A 73 1.69 5.52 -6.87
N PHE A 74 2.89 4.93 -6.80
CA PHE A 74 4.04 5.52 -6.12
C PHE A 74 4.96 6.28 -7.06
N ASP A 75 4.95 5.93 -8.34
CA ASP A 75 5.49 6.79 -9.38
C ASP A 75 4.53 7.97 -9.56
N GLU A 76 5.03 9.20 -9.44
CA GLU A 76 4.28 10.38 -9.88
C GLU A 76 3.79 10.14 -11.32
N PRO A 77 2.62 10.67 -11.73
CA PRO A 77 2.07 10.37 -13.05
C PRO A 77 3.15 10.54 -14.10
N ASP A 78 3.53 9.40 -14.69
CA ASP A 78 4.47 9.32 -15.79
C ASP A 78 4.16 10.51 -16.71
N GLY A 79 5.12 11.44 -16.79
CA GLY A 79 5.00 12.62 -17.63
C GLY A 79 4.54 12.18 -19.02
N PRO A 80 3.71 12.96 -19.71
CA PRO A 80 2.91 12.50 -20.84
C PRO A 80 3.77 11.68 -21.80
N GLU A 81 3.30 10.47 -22.12
CA GLU A 81 3.83 9.66 -23.21
C GLU A 81 3.93 10.57 -24.45
N GLU A 82 5.13 11.10 -24.74
CA GLU A 82 5.38 11.89 -25.94
C GLU A 82 5.34 10.92 -27.13
N GLU A 83 4.37 11.20 -28.01
CA GLU A 83 3.92 10.43 -29.19
C GLU A 83 5.02 9.97 -30.17
#